data_AF-A0A955T188-F1
#
_entry.id   AF-A0A955T188-F1
#
_cell.length_a   1.000
_cell.length_b   1.000
_cell.length_c   1.000
_cell.angle_alpha   90.00
_cell.angle_beta   90.00
_cell.angle_gamma   90.00
#
_symmetry.space_group_name_H-M   'P 1'
#
loop_
_entity.id
_entity.type
_entity.pdbx_description
1 polymer ?
#
loop_
_entity_poly.entity_id
_entity_poly.type
_entity_poly.pdbx_seq_one_letter_code
_entity_poly.pdbx_strand_id
1 'polypeptide(L)'
;MTKRYGIAEWFGRDFSKLSAEKIQQIASHPPRDCPFRYPPDKCNKAGGVCSLRLYSDDSDGTEIVDDRIVTTCPNRFINGGEIFSRVAEFLIGTKSPFVTTEIPFLLSVEEERSSRAVGMIDMVLVDLDSDPLNWCAMEIQAVYFSGGSMTKEIKD
;
A
#
# COMPACT_ATOMS: atom_id res chain seq x y z
N MET A 1 -19.50 3.01 -25.17
CA MET A 1 -18.69 3.43 -24.01
C MET A 1 -18.36 2.21 -23.19
N THR A 2 -17.09 1.86 -23.09
CA THR A 2 -16.64 0.67 -22.34
C THR A 2 -15.92 1.15 -21.08
N LYS A 3 -16.33 0.63 -19.91
CA LYS A 3 -15.71 0.98 -18.61
C LYS A 3 -14.71 -0.10 -18.21
N ARG A 4 -13.50 0.29 -17.81
CA ARG A 4 -12.44 -0.63 -17.37
C ARG A 4 -11.57 0.00 -16.29
N TYR A 5 -10.98 -0.85 -15.46
CA TYR A 5 -9.97 -0.39 -14.51
C TYR A 5 -8.62 -0.22 -15.22
N GLY A 6 -7.90 0.82 -14.85
CA GLY A 6 -6.55 1.09 -15.31
C GLY A 6 -5.69 1.63 -14.17
N ILE A 7 -4.41 1.87 -14.44
CA ILE A 7 -3.48 2.40 -13.44
C ILE A 7 -3.98 3.77 -12.96
N ALA A 8 -4.20 3.91 -11.65
CA ALA A 8 -4.46 5.20 -11.02
C ALA A 8 -3.14 5.84 -10.58
N GLU A 9 -2.30 5.06 -9.88
CA GLU A 9 -0.99 5.51 -9.44
C GLU A 9 0.11 4.55 -9.84
N TRP A 10 1.15 5.14 -10.43
CA TRP A 10 2.34 4.43 -10.89
C TRP A 10 3.57 4.98 -10.19
N PHE A 11 4.25 4.13 -9.43
CA PHE A 11 5.37 4.52 -8.55
C PHE A 11 5.03 5.72 -7.66
N GLY A 12 3.81 5.72 -7.13
CA GLY A 12 3.25 6.77 -6.26
C GLY A 12 2.93 8.10 -6.93
N ARG A 13 2.84 8.13 -8.26
CA ARG A 13 2.42 9.31 -9.03
C ARG A 13 1.07 9.06 -9.66
N ASP A 14 0.21 10.08 -9.68
CA ASP A 14 -1.05 10.04 -10.42
C ASP A 14 -0.78 9.86 -11.92
N PHE A 15 -1.14 8.70 -12.46
CA PHE A 15 -0.81 8.29 -13.83
C PHE A 15 -1.45 9.22 -14.85
N SER A 16 -2.67 9.70 -14.57
CA SER A 16 -3.43 10.59 -15.46
C SER A 16 -2.77 11.97 -15.65
N LYS A 17 -1.82 12.33 -14.79
CA LYS A 17 -1.09 13.61 -14.83
C LYS A 17 0.30 13.47 -15.46
N LEU A 18 0.68 12.27 -15.90
CA LEU A 18 1.98 12.04 -16.53
C LEU A 18 1.92 12.36 -18.02
N SER A 19 2.93 13.06 -18.53
CA SER A 19 3.13 13.21 -19.97
C SER A 19 3.62 11.90 -20.58
N ALA A 20 3.43 11.73 -21.89
CA ALA A 20 3.96 10.58 -22.63
C ALA A 20 5.48 10.41 -22.48
N GLU A 21 6.23 11.52 -22.52
CA GLU A 21 7.68 11.52 -22.27
C GLU A 21 8.00 10.99 -20.86
N LYS A 22 7.24 11.43 -19.85
CA LYS A 22 7.46 10.98 -18.48
C LYS A 22 7.14 9.50 -18.30
N ILE A 23 6.10 9.02 -18.96
CA ILE A 23 5.72 7.60 -18.98
C ILE A 23 6.88 6.77 -19.58
N GLN A 24 7.40 7.17 -20.73
CA GLN A 24 8.54 6.50 -21.37
C GLN A 24 9.78 6.50 -20.48
N GLN A 25 10.09 7.64 -19.85
CA GLN A 25 11.23 7.74 -18.93
C GLN A 25 11.12 6.75 -17.77
N ILE A 26 9.94 6.67 -17.12
CA ILE A 26 9.70 5.75 -16.00
C ILE A 26 9.72 4.30 -16.49
N ALA A 27 9.19 4.00 -17.67
CA ALA A 27 9.21 2.65 -18.24
C ALA A 27 10.65 2.17 -18.51
N SER A 28 11.51 3.05 -19.04
CA SER A 28 12.93 2.73 -19.30
C SER A 28 13.77 2.71 -18.03
N HIS A 29 13.45 3.57 -17.06
CA HIS A 29 14.21 3.73 -15.82
C HIS A 29 13.25 3.79 -14.62
N PRO A 30 12.70 2.63 -14.20
CA PRO A 30 11.71 2.59 -13.13
C PRO A 30 12.31 3.10 -11.81
N PRO A 31 11.60 3.99 -11.08
CA PRO A 31 12.00 4.42 -9.76
C PRO A 31 12.23 3.23 -8.84
N ARG A 32 13.37 3.24 -8.13
CA ARG A 32 13.70 2.17 -7.18
C ARG A 32 13.09 2.43 -5.82
N ASP A 33 12.98 3.68 -5.40
CA ASP A 33 12.53 4.04 -4.05
C ASP A 33 11.00 4.12 -4.00
N CYS A 34 10.42 3.60 -2.92
CA CYS A 34 8.99 3.69 -2.69
C CYS A 34 8.66 4.98 -1.91
N PRO A 35 7.79 5.87 -2.44
CA PRO A 35 7.47 7.13 -1.75
C PRO A 35 6.58 6.93 -0.51
N PHE A 36 5.96 5.76 -0.36
CA PHE A 36 5.03 5.49 0.74
C PHE A 36 5.63 4.64 1.85
N ARG A 37 6.81 4.06 1.64
CA ARG A 37 7.36 3.08 2.57
C ARG A 37 7.99 3.78 3.77
N TYR A 38 7.75 3.21 4.95
CA TYR A 38 8.37 3.64 6.20
C TYR A 38 8.88 2.42 6.98
N PRO A 39 10.17 2.39 7.37
CA PRO A 39 11.22 3.33 6.98
C PRO A 39 11.44 3.37 5.45
N PRO A 40 12.04 4.44 4.88
CA PRO A 40 12.26 4.54 3.44
C PRO A 40 13.06 3.35 2.90
N ASP A 41 12.53 2.69 1.87
CA ASP A 41 13.18 1.56 1.21
C ASP A 41 12.64 1.40 -0.23
N LYS A 42 13.21 0.47 -0.98
CA LYS A 42 12.88 0.19 -2.37
C LYS A 42 11.44 -0.27 -2.54
N CYS A 43 10.87 0.05 -3.70
CA CYS A 43 9.62 -0.51 -4.18
C CYS A 43 9.80 -2.01 -4.41
N ASN A 44 8.96 -2.81 -3.75
CA ASN A 44 8.97 -4.27 -3.85
C ASN A 44 7.91 -4.81 -4.83
N LYS A 45 7.07 -3.95 -5.41
CA LYS A 45 6.02 -4.36 -6.35
C LYS A 45 6.53 -4.28 -7.78
N ALA A 46 6.67 -5.44 -8.42
CA ALA A 46 7.00 -5.53 -9.84
C ALA A 46 5.98 -4.73 -10.67
N GLY A 47 6.47 -3.81 -11.51
CA GLY A 47 5.64 -2.92 -12.33
C GLY A 47 5.14 -1.66 -11.62
N GLY A 48 5.35 -1.48 -10.31
CA GLY A 48 5.12 -0.20 -9.63
C GLY A 48 3.66 0.28 -9.54
N VAL A 49 2.67 -0.54 -9.84
CA VAL A 49 1.24 -0.17 -9.79
C VAL A 49 0.77 -0.09 -8.33
N CYS A 50 0.54 1.11 -7.81
CA CYS A 50 0.13 1.30 -6.41
C CYS A 50 -1.38 1.17 -6.22
N SER A 51 -2.15 1.57 -7.22
CA SER A 51 -3.62 1.60 -7.19
C SER A 51 -4.22 1.60 -8.60
N LEU A 52 -5.50 1.27 -8.70
CA LEU A 52 -6.30 1.28 -9.92
C LEU A 52 -7.46 2.28 -9.81
N ARG A 53 -7.97 2.78 -10.94
CA ARG A 53 -9.22 3.58 -11.00
C ARG A 53 -10.04 3.24 -12.23
N LEU A 54 -11.31 3.63 -12.22
CA LEU A 54 -12.24 3.37 -13.30
C LEU A 54 -12.10 4.43 -14.40
N TYR A 55 -11.84 3.96 -15.61
CA TYR A 55 -11.83 4.76 -16.83
C TYR A 55 -12.99 4.37 -17.76
N SER A 56 -13.41 5.29 -18.62
CA SER A 56 -14.23 5.02 -19.80
C SER A 56 -13.46 5.33 -21.06
N ASP A 57 -13.64 4.47 -22.06
CA ASP A 57 -13.20 4.72 -23.43
C ASP A 57 -14.43 4.97 -24.32
N ASP A 58 -14.34 6.04 -25.11
CA ASP A 58 -15.22 6.33 -26.24
C ASP A 58 -14.40 6.74 -27.49
N SER A 59 -15.05 7.31 -28.51
CA SER A 59 -14.37 7.76 -29.73
C SER A 59 -13.43 8.95 -29.51
N ASP A 60 -13.62 9.69 -28.42
CA ASP A 60 -12.99 10.98 -28.17
C ASP A 60 -11.82 10.86 -27.19
N GLY A 61 -11.72 9.73 -26.46
CA GLY A 61 -10.52 9.36 -25.71
C GLY A 61 -10.79 8.47 -24.51
N THR A 62 -9.82 8.46 -23.58
CA THR A 62 -9.95 7.83 -22.26
C THR A 62 -10.20 8.89 -21.21
N GLU A 63 -11.28 8.76 -20.44
CA GLU A 63 -11.62 9.68 -19.35
C GLU A 63 -11.70 8.94 -18.00
N ILE A 64 -11.51 9.67 -16.91
CA ILE A 64 -11.71 9.15 -15.55
C ILE A 64 -13.21 9.22 -15.22
N VAL A 65 -13.81 8.07 -14.93
CA VAL A 65 -15.23 7.97 -14.55
C VAL A 65 -15.43 8.26 -13.06
N ASP A 66 -14.44 7.88 -12.25
CA ASP A 66 -14.51 7.86 -10.80
C ASP A 66 -13.13 8.19 -10.22
N ASP A 67 -13.07 9.14 -9.28
CA ASP A 67 -11.82 9.51 -8.62
C ASP A 67 -11.36 8.48 -7.59
N ARG A 68 -12.26 7.58 -7.18
CA ARG A 68 -11.98 6.53 -6.20
C ARG A 68 -10.93 5.59 -6.76
N ILE A 69 -9.95 5.32 -5.91
CA ILE A 69 -8.86 4.43 -6.21
C ILE A 69 -8.98 3.14 -5.42
N VAL A 70 -8.59 2.05 -6.06
CA VAL A 70 -8.50 0.71 -5.47
C VAL A 70 -7.04 0.41 -5.22
N THR A 71 -6.61 0.42 -3.95
CA THR A 71 -5.22 0.21 -3.56
C THR A 71 -4.80 -1.25 -3.73
N THR A 72 -3.74 -1.49 -4.50
CA THR A 72 -3.23 -2.84 -4.80
C THR A 72 -1.84 -3.11 -4.21
N CYS A 73 -1.28 -2.11 -3.50
CA CYS A 73 0.00 -2.16 -2.83
C CYS A 73 -0.20 -1.80 -1.34
N PRO A 74 0.12 -2.69 -0.38
CA PRO A 74 -0.03 -2.40 1.05
C PRO A 74 0.73 -1.14 1.49
N ASN A 75 1.94 -0.95 0.97
CA ASN A 75 2.76 0.23 1.27
C ASN A 75 2.03 1.55 0.97
N ARG A 76 1.08 1.59 0.03
CA ARG A 76 0.36 2.81 -0.28
C ARG A 76 -0.50 3.33 0.88
N PHE A 77 -1.01 2.46 1.75
CA PHE A 77 -1.78 2.87 2.93
C PHE A 77 -0.94 3.64 3.95
N ILE A 78 0.38 3.44 3.96
CA ILE A 78 1.33 4.07 4.88
C ILE A 78 1.50 5.57 4.59
N ASN A 79 1.11 6.05 3.40
CA ASN A 79 1.30 7.43 2.92
C ASN A 79 1.15 8.51 4.01
N GLY A 80 2.26 9.12 4.41
CA GLY A 80 2.28 10.20 5.41
C GLY A 80 1.88 9.79 6.84
N GLY A 81 1.74 8.50 7.13
CA GLY A 81 1.34 7.97 8.43
C GLY A 81 -0.13 8.20 8.79
N GLU A 82 -0.96 8.72 7.86
CA GLU A 82 -2.33 9.15 8.19
C GLU A 82 -3.18 8.00 8.74
N ILE A 83 -3.05 6.80 8.15
CA ILE A 83 -3.79 5.63 8.61
C ILE A 83 -3.45 5.27 10.07
N PHE A 84 -2.18 5.41 10.48
CA PHE A 84 -1.75 5.12 11.84
C PHE A 84 -2.33 6.11 12.83
N SER A 85 -2.22 7.42 12.53
CA SER A 85 -2.80 8.47 13.37
C SER A 85 -4.31 8.31 13.54
N ARG A 86 -5.03 7.99 12.45
CA ARG A 86 -6.50 7.81 12.49
C ARG A 86 -6.91 6.61 13.32
N VAL A 87 -6.27 5.47 13.13
CA VAL A 87 -6.56 4.23 13.87
C VAL A 87 -6.21 4.41 15.34
N ALA A 88 -5.04 4.99 15.65
CA ALA A 88 -4.62 5.23 17.01
C ALA A 88 -5.54 6.22 17.75
N GLU A 89 -5.96 7.31 17.10
CA GLU A 89 -6.88 8.26 17.70
C GLU A 89 -8.21 7.59 18.07
N PHE A 90 -8.71 6.72 17.19
CA PHE A 90 -9.96 6.00 17.40
C PHE A 90 -9.88 4.91 18.46
N LEU A 91 -8.81 4.10 18.47
CA LEU A 91 -8.70 2.92 19.34
C LEU A 91 -8.03 3.20 20.69
N ILE A 92 -7.01 4.04 20.70
CA ILE A 92 -6.15 4.26 21.88
C ILE A 92 -6.01 5.74 22.28
N GLY A 93 -6.67 6.66 21.57
CA GLY A 93 -6.81 8.07 21.98
C GLY A 93 -5.64 9.00 21.63
N THR A 94 -4.61 8.53 20.91
CA THR A 94 -3.45 9.34 20.52
C THR A 94 -3.42 9.64 19.02
N LYS A 95 -3.06 10.88 18.65
CA LYS A 95 -2.88 11.29 17.24
C LYS A 95 -1.48 11.02 16.71
N SER A 96 -0.53 10.77 17.61
CA SER A 96 0.89 10.59 17.30
C SER A 96 1.40 9.28 17.89
N PRO A 97 0.88 8.12 17.44
CA PRO A 97 1.33 6.84 17.94
C PRO A 97 2.79 6.60 17.55
N PHE A 98 3.53 5.94 18.44
CA PHE A 98 4.76 5.26 18.05
C PHE A 98 4.40 3.99 17.28
N VAL A 99 4.98 3.81 16.09
CA VAL A 99 4.71 2.65 15.22
C VAL A 99 5.92 1.72 15.24
N THR A 100 5.70 0.47 15.61
CA THR A 100 6.68 -0.60 15.53
C THR A 100 6.14 -1.73 14.64
N THR A 101 7.02 -2.40 13.90
CA THR A 101 6.65 -3.36 12.85
C THR A 101 7.27 -4.73 13.07
N GLU A 102 6.65 -5.76 12.49
CA GLU A 102 7.17 -7.14 12.48
C GLU A 102 7.43 -7.67 13.90
N ILE A 103 6.41 -7.61 14.77
CA ILE A 103 6.54 -8.11 16.14
C ILE A 103 6.17 -9.59 16.22
N PRO A 104 7.08 -10.47 16.67
CA PRO A 104 6.73 -11.87 16.91
C PRO A 104 5.82 -11.97 18.14
N PHE A 105 4.69 -12.67 18.00
CA PHE A 105 3.76 -12.87 19.13
C PHE A 105 3.56 -14.34 19.51
N LEU A 106 4.05 -15.28 18.69
CA LEU A 106 4.08 -16.72 19.00
C LEU A 106 5.46 -17.29 18.66
N LEU A 107 6.07 -18.00 19.60
CA LEU A 107 7.33 -18.72 19.42
C LEU A 107 7.06 -20.22 19.34
N SER A 108 7.88 -20.95 18.57
CA SER A 108 7.79 -22.41 18.55
C SER A 108 8.23 -23.00 19.89
N VAL A 109 7.49 -23.99 20.37
CA VAL A 109 7.78 -24.77 21.59
C VAL A 109 8.68 -25.99 21.31
N GLU A 110 9.01 -26.25 20.05
CA GLU A 110 9.91 -27.35 19.66
C GLU A 110 11.38 -26.98 19.98
N GLU A 111 12.09 -27.84 20.71
CA GLU A 111 13.46 -27.56 21.21
C GLU A 111 14.45 -27.19 20.08
N GLU A 112 14.37 -27.86 18.92
CA GLU A 112 15.22 -27.60 17.75
C GLU A 112 14.88 -26.29 17.01
N ARG A 113 13.72 -25.67 17.29
CA ARG A 113 13.22 -24.45 16.63
C ARG A 113 12.81 -23.36 17.63
N SER A 114 13.28 -23.47 18.87
CA SER A 114 12.82 -22.74 20.08
C SER A 114 12.98 -21.21 20.07
N SER A 115 13.29 -20.61 18.92
CA SER A 115 13.37 -19.15 18.71
C SER A 115 12.69 -18.67 17.42
N ARG A 116 12.08 -19.56 16.62
CA ARG A 116 11.40 -19.16 15.38
C ARG A 116 10.00 -18.64 15.69
N ALA A 117 9.72 -17.41 15.27
CA ALA A 117 8.39 -16.84 15.29
C ALA A 117 7.44 -17.63 14.37
N VAL A 118 6.31 -18.05 14.91
CA VAL A 118 5.23 -18.75 14.19
C VAL A 118 4.14 -17.77 13.73
N GLY A 119 4.04 -16.63 14.40
CA GLY A 119 3.14 -15.54 14.03
C GLY A 119 3.82 -14.18 14.22
N MET A 120 3.52 -13.27 13.30
CA MET A 120 3.98 -11.89 13.30
C MET A 120 2.77 -10.96 13.32
N ILE A 121 2.87 -9.89 14.08
CA ILE A 121 1.97 -8.74 13.95
C ILE A 121 2.65 -7.77 12.99
N ASP A 122 1.94 -7.35 11.94
CA ASP A 122 2.49 -6.42 10.96
C ASP A 122 2.93 -5.12 11.64
N MET A 123 2.02 -4.50 12.41
CA MET A 123 2.24 -3.23 13.10
C MET A 123 1.63 -3.22 14.50
N VAL A 124 2.31 -2.56 15.44
CA VAL A 124 1.75 -2.19 16.76
C VAL A 124 1.86 -0.67 16.91
N LEU A 125 0.74 -0.04 17.26
CA LEU A 125 0.63 1.38 17.55
C LEU A 125 0.62 1.56 19.06
N VAL A 126 1.48 2.42 19.59
CA VAL A 126 1.66 2.62 21.04
C VAL A 126 1.54 4.10 21.39
N ASP A 127 0.76 4.41 22.42
CA ASP A 127 0.85 5.68 23.13
C ASP A 127 1.95 5.59 24.19
N LEU A 128 3.07 6.27 23.95
CA LEU A 128 4.22 6.25 24.86
C LEU A 128 4.01 7.14 26.10
N ASP A 129 3.01 8.03 26.06
CA ASP A 129 2.73 8.98 27.15
C ASP A 129 1.68 8.43 28.15
N SER A 130 1.07 7.28 27.88
CA SER A 130 0.08 6.67 28.76
C SER A 130 0.71 5.72 29.80
N ASP A 131 0.13 5.69 31.01
CA ASP A 131 0.49 4.73 32.06
C ASP A 131 -0.79 4.07 32.65
N PRO A 132 -1.02 2.75 32.44
CA PRO A 132 -0.17 1.82 31.69
C PRO A 132 -0.12 2.15 30.18
N LEU A 133 0.87 1.59 29.48
CA LEU A 133 0.99 1.72 28.02
C LEU A 133 -0.31 1.25 27.33
N ASN A 134 -0.87 2.12 26.51
CA ASN A 134 -2.05 1.86 25.71
C ASN A 134 -1.61 1.58 24.28
N TRP A 135 -2.05 0.47 23.71
CA TRP A 135 -1.56 0.01 22.42
C TRP A 135 -2.62 -0.80 21.67
N CYS A 136 -2.48 -0.86 20.35
CA CYS A 136 -3.29 -1.74 19.51
C CYS A 136 -2.45 -2.37 18.40
N ALA A 137 -2.75 -3.62 18.05
CA ALA A 137 -2.22 -4.27 16.86
C ALA A 137 -2.99 -3.80 15.61
N MET A 138 -2.28 -3.69 14.48
CA MET A 138 -2.83 -3.27 13.20
C MET A 138 -2.25 -4.12 12.07
N GLU A 139 -3.13 -4.58 11.19
CA GLU A 139 -2.82 -5.37 10.00
C GLU A 139 -3.31 -4.61 8.76
N ILE A 140 -2.46 -4.49 7.73
CA ILE A 140 -2.85 -3.84 6.46
C ILE A 140 -3.01 -4.90 5.38
N GLN A 141 -4.21 -4.98 4.81
CA GLN A 141 -4.47 -5.81 3.64
C GLN A 141 -4.85 -4.95 2.44
N ALA A 142 -4.15 -5.14 1.33
CA ALA A 142 -4.54 -4.57 0.04
C ALA A 142 -5.23 -5.64 -0.81
N VAL A 143 -5.98 -5.22 -1.84
CA VAL A 143 -6.50 -6.20 -2.79
C VAL A 143 -5.35 -6.79 -3.61
N TYR A 144 -5.32 -8.11 -3.70
CA TYR A 144 -4.34 -8.84 -4.49
C TYR A 144 -4.97 -9.26 -5.82
N PHE A 145 -4.20 -9.06 -6.89
CA PHE A 145 -4.56 -9.43 -8.25
C PHE A 145 -3.42 -10.27 -8.81
N SER A 146 -3.73 -11.53 -9.18
CA SER A 146 -2.76 -12.43 -9.82
C SER A 146 -3.35 -13.16 -11.00
N GLY A 147 -2.59 -13.23 -12.09
CA GLY A 147 -2.86 -14.07 -13.26
C GLY A 147 -2.88 -13.26 -14.56
N GLY A 148 -2.27 -13.81 -15.62
CA GLY A 148 -2.22 -13.19 -16.95
C GLY A 148 -3.60 -12.99 -17.60
N SER A 149 -4.65 -13.62 -17.09
CA SER A 149 -6.04 -13.39 -17.53
C SER A 149 -6.54 -11.98 -17.21
N MET A 150 -5.90 -11.27 -16.28
CA MET A 150 -6.28 -9.90 -15.89
C MET A 150 -5.84 -8.81 -16.86
N THR A 151 -4.89 -9.07 -17.76
CA THR A 151 -4.57 -8.15 -18.87
C THR A 151 -5.80 -7.87 -19.74
N LYS A 152 -6.84 -8.71 -19.67
CA LYS A 152 -8.12 -8.48 -20.38
C LYS A 152 -8.99 -7.40 -19.72
N GLU A 153 -8.82 -7.16 -18.42
CA GLU A 153 -9.60 -6.18 -17.63
C GLU A 153 -8.81 -4.92 -17.29
N ILE A 154 -7.48 -4.98 -17.31
CA ILE A 154 -6.57 -3.85 -17.10
C ILE A 154 -6.06 -3.37 -18.47
N LYS A 155 -6.19 -2.07 -18.74
CA LYS A 155 -5.63 -1.44 -19.95
C LYS A 155 -4.14 -1.13 -19.75
N ASP A 156 -3.30 -1.55 -20.69
CA ASP A 156 -1.89 -1.16 -20.81
C ASP A 156 -1.76 0.30 -21.31
#